data_AF-I7JNT6-F1
#
_entry.id   AF-I7JNT6-F1
#
_cell.length_a   1.000
_cell.length_b   1.000
_cell.length_c   1.000
_cell.angle_alpha   90.00
_cell.angle_beta   90.00
_cell.angle_gamma   90.00
#
_symmetry.space_group_name_H-M   'P 1'
#
loop_
_entity.id
_entity.type
_entity.pdbx_description
1 polymer ?
#
loop_
_entity_poly.entity_id
_entity_poly.type
_entity_poly.pdbx_seq_one_letter_code
_entity_poly.pdbx_strand_id
1 'polypeptide(L)'
;DAVNVSQLTKASNQLRGEIEKRYQDANAGTASAMAVGTLPQAYKPGQSVMGVSGSTYEGHTAFAIGISTVTESGKWILKGNVSGNGRGNLGASIGAGYAWE
;
A
#
# COMPACT_ATOMS: atom_id res chain seq x y z
N ASP A 1 27.77 -30.35 -22.79
CA ASP A 1 27.61 -29.09 -22.05
C ASP A 1 27.28 -29.46 -20.61
N ALA A 2 28.21 -29.26 -19.67
CA ALA A 2 28.01 -29.64 -18.28
C ALA A 2 27.93 -28.37 -17.46
N VAL A 3 26.71 -27.97 -17.09
CA VAL A 3 26.52 -26.96 -16.05
C VAL A 3 27.24 -27.44 -14.78
N ASN A 4 28.13 -26.61 -14.25
CA ASN A 4 28.88 -26.96 -13.04
C ASN A 4 27.90 -26.98 -11.85
N VAL A 5 27.89 -28.04 -11.04
CA VAL A 5 27.02 -28.16 -9.84
C VAL A 5 27.17 -26.97 -8.90
N SER A 6 28.35 -26.34 -8.85
CA SER A 6 28.56 -25.10 -8.10
C SER A 6 27.82 -23.89 -8.71
N GLN A 7 27.65 -23.83 -10.02
CA GLN A 7 26.84 -22.80 -10.70
C GLN A 7 25.35 -23.05 -10.44
N LEU A 8 24.90 -24.30 -10.48
CA LEU A 8 23.52 -24.67 -10.15
C LEU A 8 23.18 -24.35 -8.68
N THR A 9 24.09 -24.66 -7.75
CA THR A 9 23.90 -24.34 -6.33
C THR A 9 23.87 -22.83 -6.09
N LYS A 10 24.73 -22.04 -6.75
CA LYS A 10 24.69 -20.58 -6.68
C LYS A 10 23.38 -20.02 -7.21
N ALA A 11 22.93 -20.48 -8.37
CA ALA A 11 21.64 -20.09 -8.95
C ALA A 11 20.47 -20.45 -8.01
N SER A 12 20.47 -21.66 -7.44
CA SER A 12 19.46 -22.09 -6.47
C SER A 12 19.43 -21.21 -5.22
N ASN A 13 20.59 -20.87 -4.66
CA ASN A 13 20.66 -20.00 -3.48
C ASN A 13 20.23 -18.56 -3.79
N GLN A 14 20.61 -18.05 -4.96
CA GLN A 14 20.15 -16.74 -5.43
C GLN A 14 18.63 -16.70 -5.59
N LEU A 15 18.04 -17.72 -6.22
CA LEU A 15 16.59 -17.83 -6.38
C LEU A 15 15.87 -17.88 -5.03
N ARG A 16 16.38 -18.64 -4.06
CA ARG A 16 15.81 -18.67 -2.70
C ARG A 16 15.85 -17.30 -2.03
N GLY A 17 16.97 -16.59 -2.14
CA GLY A 17 17.10 -15.23 -1.61
C GLY A 17 16.16 -14.23 -2.29
N GLU A 18 16.00 -14.34 -3.61
CA GLU A 18 15.06 -13.52 -4.37
C GLU A 18 13.61 -13.80 -3.97
N ILE A 19 13.23 -15.06 -3.82
CA ILE A 19 11.88 -15.45 -3.37
C ILE A 19 11.57 -14.87 -1.98
N GLU A 20 12.49 -15.04 -1.02
CA GLU A 20 12.32 -14.50 0.33
C GLU A 20 12.19 -12.97 0.32
N LYS A 21 13.03 -12.28 -0.48
CA LYS A 21 12.94 -10.83 -0.66
C LYS A 21 11.57 -10.41 -1.20
N ARG A 22 11.06 -11.12 -2.21
CA ARG A 22 9.75 -10.83 -2.81
C ARG A 22 8.61 -11.09 -1.84
N TYR A 23 8.71 -12.12 -1.00
CA TYR A 23 7.73 -12.39 0.05
C TYR A 23 7.67 -11.26 1.09
N GLN A 24 8.82 -10.77 1.54
CA GLN A 24 8.91 -9.63 2.46
C GLN A 24 8.38 -8.33 1.82
N ASP A 25 8.74 -8.06 0.56
CA ASP A 25 8.23 -6.90 -0.18
C ASP A 25 6.71 -6.96 -0.33
N ALA A 26 6.14 -8.15 -0.56
CA ALA A 26 4.69 -8.36 -0.66
C ALA A 26 3.98 -8.09 0.68
N ASN A 27 4.49 -8.63 1.79
CA ASN A 27 3.91 -8.39 3.12
C ASN A 27 3.99 -6.91 3.52
N ALA A 28 5.07 -6.22 3.20
CA ALA A 28 5.17 -4.77 3.39
C ALA A 28 4.17 -3.99 2.51
N GLY A 29 3.91 -4.48 1.29
CA GLY A 29 2.85 -3.96 0.43
C GLY A 29 1.45 -4.12 1.04
N THR A 30 1.16 -5.27 1.65
CA THR A 30 -0.09 -5.50 2.40
C THR A 30 -0.21 -4.55 3.58
N ALA A 31 0.87 -4.35 4.35
CA ALA A 31 0.90 -3.35 5.41
C ALA A 31 0.54 -1.96 4.85
N SER A 32 1.16 -1.52 3.74
CA SER A 32 0.82 -0.23 3.11
C SER A 32 -0.66 -0.14 2.72
N ALA A 33 -1.25 -1.20 2.16
CA ALA A 33 -2.67 -1.24 1.82
C ALA A 33 -3.56 -1.12 3.06
N MET A 34 -3.21 -1.77 4.18
CA MET A 34 -3.93 -1.62 5.45
C MET A 34 -3.86 -0.19 5.99
N ALA A 35 -2.70 0.47 5.92
CA ALA A 35 -2.57 1.87 6.32
C ALA A 35 -3.52 2.75 5.48
N VAL A 36 -3.45 2.63 4.15
CA VAL A 36 -4.35 3.37 3.24
C VAL A 36 -5.83 3.10 3.51
N GLY A 37 -6.20 1.84 3.77
CA GLY A 37 -7.56 1.42 4.05
C GLY A 37 -8.13 2.00 5.34
N THR A 38 -7.27 2.33 6.31
CA THR A 38 -7.67 2.91 7.60
C THR A 38 -7.63 4.44 7.63
N LEU A 39 -7.20 5.09 6.55
CA LEU A 39 -7.24 6.56 6.45
C LEU A 39 -8.68 7.09 6.60
N PRO A 40 -8.93 8.02 7.54
CA PRO A 40 -10.23 8.65 7.71
C PRO A 40 -10.76 9.27 6.42
N GLN A 41 -12.08 9.19 6.21
CA GLN A 41 -12.76 9.73 5.04
C GLN A 41 -13.75 10.83 5.44
N ALA A 42 -13.81 11.90 4.65
CA ALA A 42 -14.88 12.90 4.72
C ALA A 42 -16.25 12.22 4.53
N TYR A 43 -17.23 12.64 5.33
CA TYR A 43 -18.57 12.01 5.37
C TYR A 43 -19.73 13.01 5.31
N LYS A 44 -19.45 14.33 5.37
CA LYS A 44 -20.45 15.39 5.22
C LYS A 44 -20.29 16.12 3.88
N PRO A 45 -21.37 16.56 3.22
CA PRO A 45 -21.28 17.42 2.04
C PRO A 45 -20.43 18.68 2.29
N GLY A 46 -19.57 19.02 1.33
CA GLY A 46 -18.62 20.14 1.41
C GLY A 46 -17.42 19.91 2.34
N GLN A 47 -17.35 18.77 3.04
CA GLN A 47 -16.27 18.48 3.97
C GLN A 47 -15.02 18.02 3.23
N SER A 48 -13.87 18.51 3.68
CA SER A 48 -12.55 17.97 3.31
C SER A 48 -11.81 17.53 4.58
N VAL A 49 -11.07 16.42 4.49
CA VAL A 49 -10.31 15.83 5.59
C VAL A 49 -8.92 15.50 5.09
N MET A 50 -7.91 15.82 5.90
CA MET A 50 -6.56 15.27 5.78
C MET A 50 -6.30 14.33 6.96
N GLY A 51 -5.66 13.20 6.70
CA GLY A 51 -5.40 12.19 7.72
C GLY A 51 -4.05 11.51 7.52
N VAL A 52 -3.57 10.92 8.61
CA VAL A 52 -2.40 10.05 8.65
C VAL A 52 -2.79 8.72 9.30
N SER A 53 -2.11 7.65 8.94
CA SER A 53 -2.38 6.30 9.44
C SER A 53 -1.10 5.47 9.46
N GLY A 54 -1.11 4.40 10.24
CA GLY A 54 -0.04 3.41 10.29
C GLY A 54 -0.61 2.01 10.43
N SER A 55 0.17 1.01 10.07
CA SER A 55 -0.22 -0.39 10.12
C SER A 55 0.96 -1.30 10.41
N THR A 56 0.64 -2.53 10.82
CA THR A 56 1.59 -3.64 10.94
C THR A 56 0.95 -4.91 10.39
N TYR A 57 1.70 -5.69 9.61
CA TYR A 57 1.25 -6.94 9.01
C TYR A 57 2.44 -7.89 8.84
N GLU A 58 2.35 -9.11 9.38
CA GLU A 58 3.39 -10.15 9.25
C GLU A 58 4.82 -9.60 9.54
N GLY A 59 4.97 -8.81 10.61
CA GLY A 59 6.25 -8.21 11.00
C GLY A 59 6.69 -6.98 10.21
N HIS A 60 5.90 -6.50 9.24
CA HIS A 60 6.21 -5.34 8.42
C HIS A 60 5.32 -4.15 8.81
N THR A 61 5.91 -2.97 8.90
CA THR A 61 5.19 -1.73 9.23
C THR A 61 5.00 -0.84 8.01
N ALA A 62 3.93 -0.05 8.01
CA ALA A 62 3.68 0.95 6.98
C ALA A 62 2.98 2.19 7.54
N PHE A 63 3.02 3.26 6.77
CA PHE A 63 2.32 4.51 7.03
C PHE A 63 1.63 5.02 5.77
N ALA A 64 0.59 5.82 5.93
CA ALA A 64 -0.03 6.54 4.83
C ALA A 64 -0.50 7.92 5.25
N ILE A 65 -0.50 8.85 4.31
CA ILE A 65 -1.05 10.20 4.43
C ILE A 65 -2.06 10.35 3.30
N GLY A 66 -3.24 10.88 3.60
CA GLY A 66 -4.27 11.06 2.59
C GLY A 66 -5.17 12.24 2.83
N ILE A 67 -5.87 12.59 1.76
CA ILE A 67 -6.91 13.59 1.73
C ILE A 67 -8.18 12.96 1.17
N SER A 68 -9.32 13.44 1.64
CA SER A 68 -10.62 13.10 1.07
C SER A 68 -11.55 14.29 1.12
N THR A 69 -12.49 14.35 0.18
CA THR A 69 -13.49 15.41 0.11
C THR A 69 -14.81 14.86 -0.38
N VAL A 70 -15.90 15.41 0.14
CA VAL A 70 -17.24 15.21 -0.39
C VAL A 70 -17.71 16.54 -0.95
N THR A 71 -18.15 16.54 -2.20
CA THR A 71 -18.66 17.77 -2.85
C THR A 71 -19.85 18.36 -2.07
N GLU A 72 -20.12 19.65 -2.25
CA GLU A 72 -21.26 20.33 -1.60
C GLU A 72 -22.61 19.66 -1.92
N SER A 73 -22.72 19.05 -3.11
CA SER A 73 -23.91 18.28 -3.49
C SER A 73 -24.13 17.00 -2.67
N GLY A 74 -23.11 16.55 -1.92
CA GLY A 74 -23.09 15.25 -1.23
C GLY A 74 -22.91 14.05 -2.16
N LYS A 75 -23.03 14.24 -3.48
CA LYS A 75 -23.09 13.13 -4.44
C LYS A 75 -21.71 12.58 -4.81
N TRP A 76 -20.69 13.41 -4.90
CA TRP A 76 -19.34 12.95 -5.23
C TRP A 76 -18.44 12.89 -4.00
N ILE A 77 -17.77 11.75 -3.83
CA ILE A 77 -16.76 11.48 -2.81
C ILE A 77 -15.43 11.22 -3.51
N LEU A 78 -14.37 11.92 -3.12
CA LEU A 78 -13.03 11.81 -3.70
C LEU A 78 -12.03 11.50 -2.59
N LYS A 79 -11.07 10.61 -2.86
CA LYS A 79 -9.97 10.26 -1.94
C LYS A 79 -8.67 10.15 -2.71
N GLY A 80 -7.59 10.64 -2.11
CA GLY A 80 -6.23 10.51 -2.62
C GLY A 80 -5.26 10.28 -1.47
N ASN A 81 -4.22 9.48 -1.67
CA ASN A 81 -3.24 9.21 -0.63
C ASN A 81 -1.89 8.77 -1.20
N VAL A 82 -0.89 8.85 -0.34
CA VAL A 82 0.45 8.29 -0.50
C VAL A 82 0.78 7.42 0.70
N SER A 83 1.59 6.38 0.49
CA SER A 83 2.00 5.45 1.54
C SER A 83 3.45 5.04 1.39
N GLY A 84 4.07 4.68 2.51
CA GLY A 84 5.39 4.06 2.55
C GLY A 84 5.43 2.90 3.53
N ASN A 85 6.45 2.04 3.44
CA ASN A 85 6.65 0.95 4.39
C ASN A 85 8.12 0.78 4.79
N GLY A 86 8.35 -0.02 5.83
CA GLY A 86 9.68 -0.28 6.39
C GLY A 86 10.67 -0.97 5.44
N ARG A 87 10.21 -1.45 4.27
CA ARG A 87 11.05 -1.98 3.19
C ARG A 87 11.55 -0.90 2.22
N GLY A 88 11.12 0.35 2.38
CA GLY A 88 11.46 1.47 1.50
C GLY A 88 10.59 1.59 0.25
N ASN A 89 9.53 0.80 0.14
CA ASN A 89 8.59 0.89 -0.98
C ASN A 89 7.62 2.06 -0.76
N LEU A 90 7.36 2.83 -1.82
CA LEU A 90 6.40 3.93 -1.83
C LEU A 90 5.24 3.60 -2.78
N GLY A 91 4.07 4.15 -2.48
CA GLY A 91 2.88 3.98 -3.30
C GLY A 91 1.94 5.18 -3.18
N ALA A 92 1.02 5.29 -4.13
CA ALA A 92 -0.03 6.30 -4.14
C ALA A 92 -1.32 5.70 -4.70
N SER A 93 -2.46 6.21 -4.27
CA SER A 93 -3.76 5.81 -4.83
C SER A 93 -4.74 6.98 -4.83
N ILE A 94 -5.69 6.92 -5.77
CA ILE A 94 -6.81 7.85 -5.89
C ILE A 94 -8.09 7.05 -6.11
N GLY A 95 -9.22 7.58 -5.68
CA GLY A 95 -10.53 6.97 -5.86
C GLY A 95 -11.64 8.01 -5.85
N ALA A 96 -12.72 7.71 -6.56
CA ALA A 96 -13.93 8.52 -6.60
C ALA A 96 -15.16 7.62 -6.48
N GLY A 97 -16.21 8.12 -5.85
CA GLY A 97 -17.51 7.46 -5.75
C GLY A 97 -18.63 8.46 -5.98
N TYR A 98 -19.70 8.01 -6.63
CA TYR A 98 -20.94 8.76 -6.78
C TYR A 98 -22.02 8.10 -5.92
N ALA A 99 -22.64 8.86 -5.02
CA ALA A 99 -23.75 8.45 -4.18
C ALA A 99 -25.05 9.06 -4.71
N TRP A 100 -26.08 8.23 -4.81
CA TRP A 100 -27.44 8.61 -5.14
C TRP A 100 -28.39 7.90 -4.19
N GLU A 101 -29.54 8.53 -3.92
CA GLU A 101 -30.68 7.93 -3.22
C GLU A 101 -31.73 7.46 -4.22
#